data_AF-A0A8B9PE58-F1
#
_entry.id   AF-A0A8B9PE58-F1
#
_cell.length_a   1.000
_cell.length_b   1.000
_cell.length_c   1.000
_cell.angle_alpha   90.00
_cell.angle_beta   90.00
_cell.angle_gamma   90.00
#
_symmetry.space_group_name_H-M   'P 1'
#
loop_
_entity.id
_entity.type
_entity.pdbx_description
1 polymer ?
#
loop_
_entity_poly.entity_id
_entity_poly.type
_entity_poly.pdbx_seq_one_letter_code
_entity_poly.pdbx_strand_id
1 'polypeptide(L)'
;MEAGSSVPVDVARQRELKWLEMFAHWDKWLSRRYQKVRGLRCRKGIPSSLRAKAWQLLSNSKELLERNPGRFEELERQPGDPKWLDVIEKDLHRQFPFHEMFAAPVQLDGEVFGALLRRAAPAAHRHLRRFRVDPVLYLTEWFMCIFARSLPWAAVLRVWDMFFCEGVKIMFRVGLVLLRRALGSPEKLRSCQGLYETLERL
;
A
#
# COMPACT_ATOMS: atom_id res chain seq x y z
N MET A 1 5.42 -25.02 8.35
CA MET A 1 6.06 -25.31 7.06
C MET A 1 4.94 -25.43 6.02
N GLU A 2 4.41 -24.30 5.54
CA GLU A 2 3.34 -24.29 4.53
C GLU A 2 3.98 -24.33 3.15
N ALA A 3 3.77 -25.43 2.42
CA ALA A 3 4.10 -25.55 1.01
C ALA A 3 3.19 -24.63 0.20
N GLY A 4 3.55 -23.35 0.10
CA GLY A 4 2.97 -22.45 -0.89
C GLY A 4 3.29 -23.00 -2.28
N SER A 5 2.25 -23.33 -3.06
CA SER A 5 2.42 -23.83 -4.43
C SER A 5 3.28 -22.84 -5.21
N SER A 6 4.56 -23.18 -5.42
CA SER A 6 5.47 -22.35 -6.20
C SER A 6 4.97 -22.31 -7.64
N VAL A 7 4.91 -21.11 -8.22
CA VAL A 7 4.53 -20.95 -9.62
C VAL A 7 5.52 -21.77 -10.46
N PRO A 8 5.08 -22.64 -11.38
CA PRO A 8 5.99 -23.41 -12.22
C PRO A 8 7.00 -22.49 -12.91
N VAL A 9 8.25 -22.91 -12.97
CA VAL A 9 9.36 -22.08 -13.46
C VAL A 9 9.09 -21.56 -14.87
N ASP A 10 8.53 -22.39 -15.75
CA ASP A 10 8.18 -21.98 -17.12
C ASP A 10 7.11 -20.88 -17.15
N VAL A 11 6.12 -20.97 -16.26
CA VAL A 11 5.07 -19.94 -16.13
C VAL A 11 5.67 -18.64 -15.59
N ALA A 12 6.58 -18.73 -14.61
CA ALA A 12 7.28 -17.55 -14.10
C ALA A 12 8.11 -16.87 -15.21
N ARG A 13 8.88 -17.67 -15.96
CA ARG A 13 9.68 -17.19 -17.10
C ARG A 13 8.82 -16.55 -18.20
N GLN A 14 7.71 -17.17 -18.56
CA GLN A 14 6.77 -16.60 -19.54
C GLN A 14 6.20 -15.25 -19.08
N ARG A 15 5.90 -15.12 -17.78
CA ARG A 15 5.44 -13.83 -17.21
C ARG A 15 6.53 -12.77 -17.31
N GLU A 16 7.77 -13.11 -16.99
CA GLU A 16 8.92 -12.19 -17.13
C GLU A 16 9.13 -11.74 -18.57
N LEU A 17 9.19 -12.69 -19.51
CA LEU A 17 9.33 -12.38 -20.94
C LEU A 17 8.20 -11.47 -21.44
N LYS A 18 6.97 -11.69 -20.96
CA LYS A 18 5.86 -10.82 -21.31
C LYS A 18 6.02 -9.40 -20.78
N TRP A 19 6.54 -9.24 -19.57
CA TRP A 19 6.84 -7.92 -19.02
C TRP A 19 7.97 -7.21 -19.78
N LEU A 20 9.01 -7.94 -20.17
CA LEU A 20 10.11 -7.39 -20.99
C LEU A 20 9.60 -6.90 -22.35
N GLU A 21 8.73 -7.67 -23.03
CA GLU A 21 8.07 -7.21 -24.27
C GLU A 21 7.23 -5.96 -24.04
N MET A 22 6.49 -5.91 -22.92
CA MET A 22 5.68 -4.75 -22.58
C MET A 22 6.55 -3.50 -22.36
N PHE A 23 7.70 -3.62 -21.70
CA PHE A 23 8.61 -2.51 -21.46
C PHE A 23 9.17 -1.93 -22.76
N ALA A 24 9.40 -2.74 -23.79
CA ALA A 24 9.86 -2.26 -25.10
C ALA A 24 8.83 -1.38 -25.81
N HIS A 25 7.55 -1.45 -25.43
CA HIS A 25 6.46 -0.71 -26.05
C HIS A 25 5.55 -0.04 -24.99
N TRP A 26 6.14 0.48 -23.92
CA TRP A 26 5.42 0.87 -22.71
C TRP A 26 4.31 1.89 -22.97
N ASP A 27 4.58 2.94 -23.74
CA ASP A 27 3.61 4.02 -24.01
C ASP A 27 2.35 3.51 -24.72
N LYS A 28 2.52 2.56 -25.64
CA LYS A 28 1.40 1.90 -26.34
C LYS A 28 0.59 1.02 -25.38
N TRP A 29 1.26 0.34 -24.45
CA TRP A 29 0.60 -0.49 -23.44
C TRP A 29 -0.20 0.35 -22.45
N LEU A 30 0.36 1.48 -22.00
CA LEU A 30 -0.31 2.35 -21.05
C LEU A 30 -1.47 3.11 -21.69
N SER A 31 -1.31 3.64 -22.90
CA SER A 31 -2.38 4.39 -23.59
C SER A 31 -3.52 3.51 -24.11
N ARG A 32 -3.21 2.36 -24.72
CA ARG A 32 -4.20 1.53 -25.44
C ARG A 32 -4.60 0.24 -24.74
N ARG A 33 -3.82 -0.21 -23.74
CA ARG A 33 -3.99 -1.51 -23.09
C ARG A 33 -3.94 -1.43 -21.56
N TYR A 34 -4.20 -0.26 -20.98
CA TYR A 34 -4.18 -0.04 -19.53
C TYR A 34 -4.98 -1.09 -18.75
N GLN A 35 -6.19 -1.43 -19.19
CA GLN A 35 -7.01 -2.45 -18.49
C GLN A 35 -6.33 -3.83 -18.45
N LYS A 36 -5.54 -4.19 -19.46
CA LYS A 36 -4.74 -5.43 -19.46
C LYS A 36 -3.54 -5.31 -18.53
N VAL A 37 -2.83 -4.17 -18.53
CA VAL A 37 -1.71 -3.90 -17.59
C VAL A 37 -2.21 -4.00 -16.15
N ARG A 38 -3.32 -3.32 -15.84
CA ARG A 38 -3.97 -3.34 -14.55
C ARG A 38 -4.46 -4.73 -14.16
N GLY A 39 -5.33 -5.34 -14.97
CA GLY A 39 -6.06 -6.56 -14.61
C GLY A 39 -5.25 -7.85 -14.75
N LEU A 40 -4.45 -7.96 -15.81
CA LEU A 40 -3.77 -9.22 -16.16
C LEU A 40 -2.29 -9.24 -15.76
N ARG A 41 -1.75 -8.11 -15.28
CA ARG A 41 -0.33 -7.99 -14.90
C ARG A 41 -0.20 -7.55 -13.45
N CYS A 42 -0.51 -6.29 -13.13
CA CYS A 42 -0.29 -5.73 -11.78
C CYS A 42 -1.11 -6.47 -10.71
N ARG A 43 -2.41 -6.70 -10.96
CA ARG A 43 -3.26 -7.50 -10.04
C ARG A 43 -2.85 -8.97 -9.93
N LYS A 44 -2.13 -9.53 -10.91
CA LYS A 44 -1.66 -10.93 -10.88
C LYS A 44 -0.28 -11.11 -10.25
N GLY A 45 0.54 -10.07 -10.21
CA GLY A 45 1.94 -10.18 -9.75
C GLY A 45 2.89 -9.59 -10.75
N ILE A 46 3.68 -8.60 -10.31
CA ILE A 46 4.90 -8.23 -11.02
C ILE A 46 6.00 -9.19 -10.56
N PRO A 47 6.73 -9.85 -11.48
CA PRO A 47 7.90 -10.65 -11.11
C PRO A 47 8.91 -9.83 -10.29
N SER A 48 9.49 -10.44 -9.26
CA SER A 48 10.40 -9.73 -8.33
C SER A 48 11.58 -9.08 -9.05
N SER A 49 12.15 -9.78 -10.04
CA SER A 49 13.24 -9.33 -10.91
C SER A 49 12.92 -8.06 -11.70
N LEU A 50 11.63 -7.75 -11.91
CA LEU A 50 11.18 -6.67 -12.79
C LEU A 50 10.51 -5.52 -12.04
N ARG A 51 10.31 -5.63 -10.72
CA ARG A 51 9.62 -4.59 -9.92
C ARG A 51 10.29 -3.24 -9.98
N ALA A 52 11.62 -3.19 -9.88
CA ALA A 52 12.37 -1.93 -9.90
C ALA A 52 12.00 -1.10 -11.16
N LYS A 53 12.08 -1.72 -12.34
CA LYS A 53 11.73 -1.08 -13.61
C LYS A 53 10.22 -0.85 -13.76
N ALA A 54 9.40 -1.83 -13.38
CA ALA A 54 7.94 -1.72 -13.51
C ALA A 54 7.37 -0.59 -12.67
N TRP A 55 7.78 -0.48 -11.40
CA TRP A 55 7.31 0.57 -10.50
C TRP A 55 7.76 1.95 -10.98
N GLN A 56 9.00 2.08 -11.46
CA GLN A 56 9.50 3.32 -12.04
C GLN A 56 8.67 3.81 -13.24
N LEU A 57 8.23 2.88 -14.08
CA LEU A 57 7.40 3.17 -15.25
C LEU A 57 5.92 3.43 -14.88
N LEU A 58 5.39 2.74 -13.87
CA LEU A 58 4.02 2.91 -13.39
C LEU A 58 3.82 4.23 -12.63
N SER A 59 4.82 4.66 -11.87
CA SER A 59 4.81 5.92 -11.11
C SER A 59 5.23 7.13 -11.95
N ASN A 60 5.60 6.90 -13.21
CA ASN A 60 6.17 7.91 -14.10
C ASN A 60 7.51 8.52 -13.63
N SER A 61 8.18 7.91 -12.65
CA SER A 61 9.42 8.45 -12.11
C SER A 61 10.58 8.39 -13.10
N LYS A 62 10.54 7.48 -14.09
CA LYS A 62 11.54 7.44 -15.18
C LYS A 62 11.51 8.72 -16.01
N GLU A 63 10.32 9.18 -16.39
CA GLU A 63 10.16 10.42 -17.16
C GLU A 63 10.57 11.64 -16.33
N LEU A 64 10.25 11.67 -15.04
CA LEU A 64 10.69 12.74 -14.13
C LEU A 64 12.22 12.77 -13.99
N LEU A 65 12.87 11.61 -13.87
CA LEU A 65 14.33 11.52 -13.82
C LEU A 65 14.97 12.04 -15.11
N GLU A 66 14.46 11.62 -16.27
CA GLU A 66 14.97 12.04 -17.59
C GLU A 66 14.77 13.55 -17.84
N ARG A 67 13.70 14.13 -17.30
CA ARG A 67 13.42 15.57 -17.38
C ARG A 67 14.26 16.43 -16.44
N ASN A 68 14.86 15.83 -15.40
CA ASN A 68 15.59 16.56 -14.35
C ASN A 68 16.98 15.94 -14.12
N PRO A 69 17.85 15.88 -15.15
CA PRO A 69 19.17 15.28 -15.01
C PRO A 69 20.02 16.06 -13.99
N GLY A 70 20.70 15.37 -13.09
CA GLY A 70 21.55 15.99 -12.07
C GLY A 70 20.80 16.59 -10.87
N ARG A 71 19.46 16.58 -10.88
CA ARG A 71 18.65 17.23 -9.83
C ARG A 71 18.77 16.54 -8.48
N PHE A 72 18.87 15.21 -8.47
CA PHE A 72 19.07 14.47 -7.23
C PHE A 72 20.42 14.83 -6.61
N GLU A 73 21.49 14.82 -7.40
CA GLU A 73 22.85 15.14 -6.98
C GLU A 73 23.00 16.62 -6.59
N GLU A 74 22.23 17.52 -7.20
CA GLU A 74 22.16 18.92 -6.79
C GLU A 74 21.54 19.06 -5.40
N LEU A 75 20.40 18.41 -5.15
CA LEU A 75 19.69 18.45 -3.87
C LEU A 75 20.49 17.76 -2.76
N GLU A 76 21.14 16.64 -3.07
CA GLU A 76 21.99 15.89 -2.14
C GLU A 76 23.18 16.72 -1.62
N ARG A 77 23.72 17.62 -2.45
CA ARG A 77 24.83 18.52 -2.06
C ARG A 77 24.39 19.69 -1.18
N GLN A 78 23.10 19.99 -1.11
CA GLN A 78 22.60 21.09 -0.29
C GLN A 78 22.60 20.69 1.19
N PRO A 79 22.87 21.62 2.11
CA PRO A 79 22.68 21.35 3.52
C PRO A 79 21.19 21.06 3.79
N GLY A 80 20.90 19.94 4.44
CA GLY A 80 19.53 19.62 4.85
C GLY A 80 19.03 20.62 5.90
N ASP A 81 17.74 20.94 5.85
CA ASP A 81 17.10 21.75 6.89
C ASP A 81 17.21 21.01 8.25
N PRO A 82 17.82 21.62 9.29
CA PRO A 82 17.99 20.98 10.59
C PRO A 82 16.68 20.45 11.18
N LYS A 83 15.55 21.12 10.91
CA LYS A 83 14.23 20.67 11.35
C LYS A 83 13.88 19.31 10.76
N TRP A 84 14.08 19.11 9.46
CA TRP A 84 13.74 17.85 8.80
C TRP A 84 14.76 16.76 9.09
N LEU A 85 16.04 17.11 9.25
CA LEU A 85 17.08 16.15 9.65
C LEU A 85 16.78 15.55 11.02
N ASP A 86 16.46 16.39 12.02
CA ASP A 86 16.06 15.93 13.37
C ASP A 86 14.79 15.06 13.33
N VAL A 87 13.80 15.42 12.51
CA VAL A 87 12.60 14.59 12.31
C VAL A 87 12.94 13.24 11.68
N ILE A 88 13.77 13.20 10.63
CA ILE A 88 14.18 11.96 9.95
C ILE A 88 14.94 11.04 10.90
N GLU A 89 15.89 11.58 11.67
CA GLU A 89 16.65 10.83 12.68
C GLU A 89 15.73 10.24 13.76
N LYS A 90 14.73 10.99 14.19
CA LYS A 90 13.73 10.51 15.16
C LYS A 90 12.79 9.47 14.56
N ASP A 91 12.32 9.66 13.32
CA ASP A 91 11.43 8.73 12.62
C ASP A 91 12.11 7.38 12.34
N LEU A 92 13.44 7.37 12.22
CA LEU A 92 14.26 6.15 12.12
C LEU A 92 14.05 5.20 13.31
N HIS A 93 13.68 5.77 14.46
CA HIS A 93 13.52 5.05 15.73
C HIS A 93 12.09 5.07 16.29
N ARG A 94 11.24 6.04 15.90
CA ARG A 94 9.88 6.25 16.46
C ARG A 94 8.98 6.94 15.44
N GLN A 95 8.08 6.20 14.79
CA GLN A 95 7.06 6.81 13.94
C GLN A 95 6.01 7.54 14.77
N PHE A 96 5.71 8.80 14.43
CA PHE A 96 4.75 9.66 15.12
C PHE A 96 3.38 9.70 14.41
N PRO A 97 2.46 8.75 14.69
CA PRO A 97 1.13 8.75 14.09
C PRO A 97 0.28 9.99 14.44
N PHE A 98 0.65 10.71 15.51
CA PHE A 98 -0.08 11.89 15.99
C PHE A 98 0.57 13.22 15.60
N HIS A 99 1.64 13.22 14.79
CA HIS A 99 2.23 14.45 14.32
C HIS A 99 1.26 15.18 13.37
N GLU A 100 1.06 16.48 13.57
CA GLU A 100 0.03 17.30 12.91
C GLU A 100 0.05 17.20 11.39
N MET A 101 1.25 17.14 10.79
CA MET A 101 1.45 16.97 9.35
C MET A 101 0.79 15.71 8.78
N PHE A 102 0.71 14.64 9.58
CA PHE A 102 0.23 13.33 9.17
C PHE A 102 -1.18 13.04 9.70
N ALA A 103 -1.54 13.66 10.82
CA ALA A 103 -2.85 13.48 11.45
C ALA A 103 -4.00 14.00 10.56
N ALA A 104 -3.87 15.21 9.99
CA ALA A 104 -4.97 15.81 9.24
C ALA A 104 -5.34 15.05 7.94
N PRO A 105 -4.39 14.64 7.07
CA PRO A 105 -4.71 13.81 5.91
C PRO A 105 -5.32 12.45 6.29
N VAL A 106 -4.79 11.81 7.34
CA VAL A 106 -5.28 10.51 7.81
C VAL A 106 -6.68 10.60 8.41
N GLN A 107 -7.04 11.72 9.04
CA GLN A 107 -8.40 11.95 9.53
C GLN A 107 -9.42 11.97 8.39
N LEU A 108 -9.13 12.71 7.32
CA LEU A 108 -10.00 12.75 6.13
C LEU A 108 -10.13 11.36 5.49
N ASP A 109 -9.00 10.65 5.34
CA ASP A 109 -9.01 9.27 4.86
C ASP A 109 -9.81 8.35 5.79
N GLY A 110 -9.77 8.60 7.10
CA GLY A 110 -10.55 7.89 8.12
C GLY A 110 -12.05 8.06 7.97
N GLU A 111 -12.52 9.26 7.64
CA GLU A 111 -13.93 9.51 7.35
C GLU A 111 -14.39 8.76 6.08
N VAL A 112 -13.61 8.88 5.00
CA VAL A 112 -13.87 8.18 3.73
C VAL A 112 -13.89 6.67 3.95
N PHE A 113 -12.88 6.16 4.67
CA PHE A 113 -12.75 4.75 4.98
C PHE A 113 -13.91 4.25 5.87
N GLY A 114 -14.30 5.04 6.88
CA GLY A 114 -15.45 4.75 7.73
C GLY A 114 -16.76 4.64 6.95
N ALA A 115 -16.99 5.55 5.99
CA ALA A 115 -18.15 5.51 5.11
C ALA A 115 -18.15 4.26 4.21
N LEU A 116 -17.00 3.89 3.66
CA LEU A 116 -16.83 2.66 2.86
C LEU A 116 -17.06 1.40 3.71
N LEU A 117 -16.50 1.36 4.92
CA LEU A 117 -16.65 0.22 5.84
C LEU A 117 -18.09 0.03 6.26
N ARG A 118 -18.81 1.12 6.57
CA ARG A 118 -20.24 1.08 6.88
C ARG A 118 -21.05 0.40 5.77
N ARG A 119 -20.69 0.64 4.50
CA ARG A 119 -21.37 0.03 3.35
C ARG A 119 -20.91 -1.41 3.07
N ALA A 120 -19.62 -1.68 3.19
CA ALA A 120 -19.04 -2.98 2.82
C ALA A 120 -19.16 -4.04 3.92
N ALA A 121 -19.04 -3.65 5.19
CA ALA A 121 -19.02 -4.52 6.36
C ALA A 121 -19.66 -3.82 7.58
N PRO A 122 -21.00 -3.64 7.59
CA PRO A 122 -21.69 -2.86 8.61
C PRO A 122 -21.53 -3.43 10.03
N ALA A 123 -21.38 -4.75 10.19
CA ALA A 123 -21.15 -5.38 11.49
C ALA A 123 -19.79 -4.96 12.09
N ALA A 124 -18.72 -5.01 11.29
CA ALA A 124 -17.40 -4.55 11.71
C ALA A 124 -17.41 -3.04 12.02
N HIS A 125 -18.06 -2.22 11.19
CA HIS A 125 -18.20 -0.80 11.46
C HIS A 125 -18.89 -0.51 12.81
N ARG A 126 -20.02 -1.19 13.09
CA ARG A 126 -20.72 -1.05 14.38
C ARG A 126 -19.85 -1.49 15.55
N HIS A 127 -19.07 -2.55 15.38
CA HIS A 127 -18.14 -3.05 16.40
C HIS A 127 -17.07 -2.03 16.75
N LEU A 128 -16.38 -1.48 15.74
CA LEU A 128 -15.38 -0.43 15.94
C LEU A 128 -15.98 0.78 16.66
N ARG A 129 -17.18 1.22 16.26
CA ARG A 129 -17.88 2.32 16.93
C ARG A 129 -18.25 1.99 18.38
N ARG A 130 -18.72 0.77 18.66
CA ARG A 130 -19.10 0.32 20.01
C ARG A 130 -17.92 0.40 20.96
N PHE A 131 -16.74 -0.02 20.52
CA PHE A 131 -15.52 -0.02 21.33
C PHE A 131 -14.66 1.24 21.16
N ARG A 132 -15.20 2.29 20.52
CA ARG A 132 -14.52 3.59 20.30
C ARG A 132 -13.15 3.45 19.61
N VAL A 133 -13.04 2.50 18.70
CA VAL A 133 -11.84 2.31 17.87
C VAL A 133 -11.86 3.34 16.75
N ASP A 134 -11.15 4.45 16.95
CA ASP A 134 -11.04 5.52 15.96
C ASP A 134 -10.21 5.06 14.75
N PRO A 135 -10.64 5.33 13.50
CA PRO A 135 -9.85 5.07 12.29
C PRO A 135 -8.39 5.52 12.37
N VAL A 136 -8.08 6.65 13.01
CA VAL A 136 -6.71 7.15 13.11
C VAL A 136 -5.78 6.15 13.79
N LEU A 137 -6.28 5.31 14.70
CA LEU A 137 -5.46 4.38 15.49
C LEU A 137 -4.84 3.26 14.64
N TYR A 138 -5.52 2.82 13.59
CA TYR A 138 -5.03 1.75 12.71
C TYR A 138 -4.68 2.27 11.31
N LEU A 139 -5.39 3.27 10.79
CA LEU A 139 -5.11 3.82 9.46
C LEU A 139 -3.79 4.58 9.41
N THR A 140 -3.33 5.17 10.51
CA THR A 140 -2.07 5.91 10.46
C THR A 140 -0.92 4.98 10.11
N GLU A 141 -0.82 3.80 10.73
CA GLU A 141 0.20 2.83 10.35
C GLU A 141 -0.03 2.29 8.94
N TRP A 142 -1.26 1.90 8.63
CA TRP A 142 -1.60 1.27 7.35
C TRP A 142 -1.35 2.19 6.16
N PHE A 143 -1.73 3.46 6.26
CA PHE A 143 -1.74 4.38 5.12
C PHE A 143 -0.43 5.14 5.00
N MET A 144 0.15 5.62 6.10
CA MET A 144 1.43 6.34 6.08
C MET A 144 2.57 5.51 5.49
N CYS A 145 2.59 4.21 5.82
CA CYS A 145 3.62 3.30 5.33
C CYS A 145 3.13 2.38 4.20
N ILE A 146 1.95 2.62 3.64
CA ILE A 146 1.35 1.78 2.59
C ILE A 146 1.48 0.28 2.97
N PHE A 147 1.09 -0.03 4.22
CA PHE A 147 1.09 -1.35 4.85
C PHE A 147 2.46 -2.02 5.04
N ALA A 148 3.58 -1.32 4.81
CA ALA A 148 4.91 -1.92 4.88
C ALA A 148 5.27 -2.53 6.24
N ARG A 149 4.62 -2.07 7.32
CA ARG A 149 4.83 -2.58 8.69
C ARG A 149 3.78 -3.57 9.15
N SER A 150 2.58 -3.51 8.57
CA SER A 150 1.42 -4.27 9.05
C SER A 150 1.26 -5.61 8.33
N LEU A 151 1.89 -5.77 7.16
CA LEU A 151 1.77 -6.98 6.34
C LEU A 151 3.12 -7.67 6.14
N PRO A 152 3.12 -9.00 5.96
CA PRO A 152 4.33 -9.71 5.51
C PRO A 152 4.86 -9.12 4.21
N TRP A 153 6.19 -9.06 4.05
CA TRP A 153 6.85 -8.43 2.90
C TRP A 153 6.29 -8.85 1.54
N ALA A 154 6.05 -10.16 1.36
CA ALA A 154 5.46 -10.68 0.13
C ALA A 154 4.08 -10.07 -0.19
N ALA A 155 3.25 -9.78 0.82
CA ALA A 155 1.97 -9.11 0.66
C ALA A 155 2.14 -7.61 0.38
N VAL A 156 3.07 -6.94 1.07
CA VAL A 156 3.41 -5.51 0.83
C VAL A 156 3.76 -5.29 -0.64
N LEU A 157 4.64 -6.13 -1.21
CA LEU A 157 5.02 -6.05 -2.62
C LEU A 157 3.81 -6.16 -3.56
N ARG A 158 2.82 -6.99 -3.22
CA ARG A 158 1.59 -7.13 -4.03
C ARG A 158 0.68 -5.92 -3.89
N VAL A 159 0.61 -5.32 -2.70
CA VAL A 159 -0.08 -4.04 -2.49
C VAL A 159 0.58 -2.96 -3.35
N TRP A 160 1.91 -2.87 -3.34
CA TRP A 160 2.66 -1.87 -4.12
C TRP A 160 2.53 -2.07 -5.63
N ASP A 161 2.56 -3.31 -6.12
CA ASP A 161 2.27 -3.64 -7.53
C ASP A 161 0.94 -3.00 -8.00
N MET A 162 -0.09 -3.05 -7.17
CA MET A 162 -1.40 -2.47 -7.47
C MET A 162 -1.46 -0.97 -7.20
N PHE A 163 -0.81 -0.50 -6.12
CA PHE A 163 -0.79 0.92 -5.73
C PHE A 163 -0.14 1.78 -6.82
N PHE A 164 1.02 1.40 -7.34
CA PHE A 164 1.66 2.15 -8.43
C PHE A 164 0.85 2.12 -9.73
N CYS A 165 0.01 1.10 -9.94
CA CYS A 165 -0.81 0.99 -11.16
C CYS A 165 -2.18 1.67 -11.06
N GLU A 166 -2.84 1.58 -9.91
CA GLU A 166 -4.23 2.02 -9.70
C GLU A 166 -4.36 3.22 -8.74
N GLY A 167 -3.30 3.59 -8.03
CA GLY A 167 -3.27 4.71 -7.08
C GLY A 167 -3.84 4.39 -5.70
N VAL A 168 -4.05 5.47 -4.92
CA VAL A 168 -4.41 5.46 -3.49
C VAL A 168 -5.65 4.64 -3.14
N LYS A 169 -6.58 4.45 -4.08
CA LYS A 169 -7.78 3.61 -3.88
C LYS A 169 -7.46 2.15 -3.47
N ILE A 170 -6.26 1.68 -3.79
CA ILE A 170 -5.80 0.35 -3.37
C ILE A 170 -5.65 0.27 -1.85
N MET A 171 -5.23 1.35 -1.19
CA MET A 171 -5.05 1.38 0.26
C MET A 171 -6.38 1.11 0.97
N PHE A 172 -7.44 1.82 0.57
CA PHE A 172 -8.79 1.59 1.07
C PHE A 172 -9.30 0.17 0.82
N ARG A 173 -9.09 -0.37 -0.39
CA ARG A 173 -9.51 -1.75 -0.71
C ARG A 173 -8.80 -2.78 0.16
N VAL A 174 -7.50 -2.63 0.36
CA VAL A 174 -6.71 -3.52 1.21
C VAL A 174 -7.16 -3.39 2.66
N GLY A 175 -7.29 -2.17 3.19
CA GLY A 175 -7.79 -1.94 4.55
C GLY A 175 -9.17 -2.56 4.80
N LEU A 176 -10.09 -2.47 3.83
CA LEU A 176 -11.41 -3.13 3.94
C LEU A 176 -11.29 -4.66 3.98
N VAL A 177 -10.37 -5.25 3.21
CA VAL A 177 -10.12 -6.68 3.23
C VAL A 177 -9.52 -7.12 4.57
N LEU A 178 -8.56 -6.36 5.11
CA LEU A 178 -7.97 -6.62 6.43
C LEU A 178 -9.02 -6.59 7.52
N LEU A 179 -9.86 -5.54 7.57
CA LEU A 179 -10.94 -5.44 8.54
C LEU A 179 -11.99 -6.54 8.39
N ARG A 180 -12.36 -6.90 7.17
CA ARG A 180 -13.28 -8.05 6.97
C ARG A 180 -12.64 -9.36 7.41
N ARG A 181 -11.32 -9.52 7.24
CA ARG A 181 -10.62 -10.71 7.72
C ARG A 181 -10.52 -10.72 9.24
N ALA A 182 -10.30 -9.58 9.87
CA ALA A 182 -10.18 -9.45 11.33
C ALA A 182 -11.53 -9.53 12.06
N LEU A 183 -12.56 -8.86 11.55
CA LEU A 183 -13.84 -8.59 12.23
C LEU A 183 -15.08 -8.99 11.41
N GLY A 184 -14.93 -9.73 10.31
CA GLY A 184 -16.03 -10.02 9.39
C GLY A 184 -16.98 -11.14 9.79
N SER A 185 -16.71 -11.88 10.88
CA SER A 185 -17.58 -12.98 11.34
C SER A 185 -18.04 -12.77 12.80
N PRO A 186 -19.24 -13.26 13.18
CA PRO A 186 -19.74 -13.13 14.54
C PRO A 186 -18.79 -13.71 15.60
N GLU A 187 -18.10 -14.80 15.29
CA GLU A 187 -17.12 -15.45 16.18
C GLU A 187 -15.96 -14.51 16.50
N LYS A 188 -15.43 -13.83 15.46
CA LYS A 188 -14.32 -12.88 15.60
C LYS A 188 -14.74 -11.62 16.35
N LEU A 189 -15.96 -11.15 16.12
CA LEU A 189 -16.51 -10.02 16.87
C LEU A 189 -16.67 -10.37 18.35
N ARG A 190 -17.17 -11.57 18.67
CA ARG A 190 -17.32 -12.04 20.05
C ARG A 190 -15.97 -12.20 20.77
N SER A 191 -14.90 -12.52 20.05
CA SER A 191 -13.56 -12.66 20.64
C SER A 191 -12.85 -11.33 20.94
N CYS A 192 -13.40 -10.19 20.52
CA CYS A 192 -12.80 -8.87 20.72
C CYS A 192 -13.76 -7.99 21.53
N GLN A 193 -13.63 -7.99 22.86
CA GLN A 193 -14.59 -7.32 23.77
C GLN A 193 -14.07 -5.99 24.35
N GLY A 194 -13.18 -5.31 23.64
CA GLY A 194 -12.61 -4.04 24.08
C GLY A 194 -11.81 -3.34 22.99
N LEU A 195 -11.34 -2.13 23.31
CA LEU A 195 -10.54 -1.30 22.41
C LEU A 195 -9.23 -1.99 22.04
N TYR A 196 -8.48 -2.46 23.05
CA TYR A 196 -7.16 -3.05 22.89
C TYR A 196 -7.23 -4.38 22.13
N GLU A 197 -8.13 -5.28 22.52
CA GLU A 197 -8.31 -6.59 21.86
C GLU A 197 -8.76 -6.42 20.42
N THR A 198 -9.54 -5.37 20.13
CA THR A 198 -9.92 -5.05 18.75
C THR A 198 -8.72 -4.54 17.96
N LEU A 199 -7.91 -3.63 18.51
CA LEU A 199 -6.73 -3.07 17.85
C LEU A 199 -5.64 -4.10 17.59
N GLU A 200 -5.37 -5.02 18.53
CA GLU A 200 -4.40 -6.10 18.34
C GLU A 200 -4.75 -7.05 17.19
N ARG A 201 -6.02 -7.07 16.77
CA ARG A 201 -6.51 -7.90 15.66
C ARG A 201 -6.47 -7.19 14.30
N LEU A 202 -6.26 -5.88 14.27
CA LEU A 202 -6.16 -5.08 13.05
C LEU A 202 -4.71 -5.04 12.57
#